data_AF-A0A953JZG3-F1
#
_entry.id   AF-A0A953JZG3-F1
#
_cell.length_a   1.000
_cell.length_b   1.000
_cell.length_c   1.000
_cell.angle_alpha   90.00
_cell.angle_beta   90.00
_cell.angle_gamma   90.00
#
_symmetry.space_group_name_H-M   'P 1'
#
loop_
_entity.id
_entity.type
_entity.pdbx_description
1 polymer ?
#
loop_
_entity_poly.entity_id
_entity_poly.type
_entity_poly.pdbx_seq_one_letter_code
_entity_poly.pdbx_strand_id
1 'polypeptide(L)'
;MKNEDELQNRIVSGAQASNADESAYELVFKVLATPPKSSLPEGFADRVTLMATSRKPGLLKSENFWLISGVSLFLLTGLIVVVVSGFKPSFGVLRFLQHNTGLFLFAGALILSGLFAERKLLRSTHPTV
;
A
#
# COMPACT_ATOMS: atom_id res chain seq x y z
N MET A 1 -12.33 37.31 3.43
CA MET A 1 -13.02 36.05 3.12
C MET A 1 -14.16 36.24 2.11
N LYS A 2 -15.38 36.69 2.47
CA LYS A 2 -16.48 36.84 1.46
C LYS A 2 -16.15 37.71 0.23
N ASN A 3 -15.35 38.75 0.40
CA ASN A 3 -15.00 39.70 -0.67
C ASN A 3 -13.99 39.11 -1.68
N GLU A 4 -13.12 38.19 -1.24
CA GLU A 4 -12.08 37.59 -2.07
C GLU A 4 -12.67 36.52 -3.01
N ASP A 5 -13.63 35.74 -2.52
CA ASP A 5 -14.36 34.74 -3.31
C ASP A 5 -15.22 35.38 -4.41
N GLU A 6 -15.83 36.54 -4.11
CA GLU A 6 -16.61 37.33 -5.08
C GLU A 6 -15.71 37.96 -6.16
N LEU A 7 -14.55 38.50 -5.78
CA LEU A 7 -13.54 38.98 -6.72
C LEU A 7 -13.03 37.86 -7.64
N GLN A 8 -12.70 36.70 -7.06
CA GLN A 8 -12.23 35.53 -7.80
C GLN A 8 -13.26 35.03 -8.83
N ASN A 9 -14.54 34.92 -8.43
CA ASN A 9 -15.61 34.50 -9.33
C ASN A 9 -15.82 35.48 -10.49
N ARG A 10 -15.67 36.79 -10.25
CA ARG A 10 -15.76 37.81 -11.30
C ARG A 10 -14.64 37.69 -12.32
N ILE A 11 -13.40 37.49 -11.88
CA ILE A 11 -12.24 37.33 -12.79
C ILE A 11 -12.35 36.02 -13.59
N VAL A 12 -12.77 34.92 -12.96
CA VAL A 12 -13.02 33.64 -13.66
C VAL A 12 -14.13 33.77 -14.72
N SER A 13 -15.14 34.61 -14.48
CA SER A 13 -16.23 34.86 -15.43
C SER A 13 -15.87 35.80 -16.60
N GLY A 14 -14.64 36.30 -16.66
CA GLY A 14 -14.13 37.13 -17.76
C GLY A 14 -14.29 38.65 -17.56
N ALA A 15 -14.51 39.12 -16.33
CA ALA A 15 -14.50 40.55 -16.04
C ALA A 15 -13.07 41.12 -16.12
N GLN A 16 -12.91 42.31 -16.73
CA GLN A 16 -11.61 42.99 -16.81
C GLN A 16 -11.13 43.42 -15.43
N ALA A 17 -9.86 43.14 -15.13
CA ALA A 17 -9.20 43.57 -13.91
C ALA A 17 -9.05 45.10 -13.87
N SER A 18 -9.47 45.71 -12.76
CA SER A 18 -9.34 47.15 -12.50
C SER A 18 -8.24 47.48 -11.50
N ASN A 19 -7.75 46.50 -10.74
CA ASN A 19 -6.79 46.67 -9.64
C ASN A 19 -5.60 45.70 -9.76
N ALA A 20 -4.49 46.02 -9.07
CA ALA A 20 -3.28 45.19 -9.09
C ALA A 20 -3.52 43.74 -8.64
N ASP A 21 -4.34 43.53 -7.61
CA ASP A 21 -4.67 42.20 -7.11
C ASP A 21 -5.50 41.40 -8.13
N GLU A 22 -6.47 42.04 -8.78
CA GLU A 22 -7.30 41.43 -9.83
C GLU A 22 -6.45 41.00 -11.04
N SER A 23 -5.41 41.78 -11.38
CA SER A 23 -4.48 41.44 -12.47
C SER A 23 -3.61 40.21 -12.14
N ALA A 24 -3.25 40.03 -10.86
CA ALA A 24 -2.54 38.85 -10.41
C ALA A 24 -3.42 37.60 -10.50
N TYR A 25 -4.69 37.70 -10.10
CA TYR A 25 -5.67 36.62 -10.28
C TYR A 25 -5.88 36.28 -11.76
N GLU A 26 -6.04 37.28 -12.63
CA GLU A 26 -6.19 37.06 -14.08
C GLU A 26 -4.99 36.30 -14.67
N LEU A 27 -3.77 36.64 -14.26
CA LEU A 27 -2.56 35.96 -14.71
C LEU A 27 -2.54 34.49 -14.26
N VAL A 28 -2.85 34.23 -13.00
CA VAL A 28 -2.91 32.85 -12.47
C VAL A 28 -3.96 32.04 -13.21
N PHE A 29 -5.17 32.56 -13.41
CA PHE A 29 -6.22 31.85 -14.13
C PHE A 29 -5.89 31.65 -15.61
N LYS A 30 -5.23 32.62 -16.26
CA LYS A 30 -4.77 32.49 -17.65
C LYS A 30 -3.72 31.41 -17.81
N VAL A 31 -2.80 31.28 -16.85
CA VAL A 31 -1.80 30.21 -16.83
C VAL A 31 -2.45 28.85 -16.56
N LEU A 32 -3.39 28.78 -15.62
CA LEU A 32 -4.12 27.54 -15.29
C LEU A 32 -5.09 27.08 -16.40
N ALA A 33 -5.69 28.03 -17.14
CA ALA A 33 -6.56 27.75 -18.28
C ALA A 33 -5.79 27.28 -19.51
N THR A 34 -4.47 27.48 -19.54
CA THR A 34 -3.64 26.94 -20.62
C THR A 34 -3.45 25.45 -20.36
N PRO A 35 -3.97 24.55 -21.22
CA PRO A 35 -3.73 23.13 -21.05
C PRO A 35 -2.20 22.89 -21.09
N PRO A 36 -1.65 22.09 -20.16
CA PRO A 36 -0.23 21.79 -20.18
C PRO A 36 0.11 21.18 -21.53
N LYS A 37 1.20 21.64 -22.17
CA LYS A 37 1.70 21.04 -23.41
C LYS A 37 2.05 19.58 -23.14
N SER A 38 1.11 18.69 -23.41
CA SER A 38 1.19 17.26 -23.11
C SER A 38 1.94 16.49 -24.20
N SER A 39 3.01 17.06 -24.75
CA SER A 39 3.93 16.31 -25.59
C SER A 39 4.85 15.51 -24.67
N LEU A 40 4.33 14.38 -24.19
CA LEU A 40 5.16 13.42 -23.48
C LEU A 40 6.21 12.89 -24.46
N PRO A 41 7.50 12.84 -24.08
CA PRO A 41 8.52 12.22 -24.91
C PRO A 41 8.15 10.77 -25.23
N GLU A 42 8.44 10.31 -26.44
CA GLU A 42 8.35 8.89 -26.78
C GLU A 42 9.20 8.09 -25.78
N GLY A 43 8.56 7.12 -25.09
CA GLY A 43 9.19 6.34 -24.02
C GLY A 43 9.08 6.92 -22.60
N PHE A 44 8.28 7.98 -22.37
CA PHE A 44 7.98 8.45 -21.00
C PHE A 44 7.35 7.33 -20.15
N ALA A 45 6.38 6.60 -20.70
CA ALA A 45 5.73 5.48 -20.02
C ALA A 45 6.76 4.39 -19.65
N ASP A 46 7.66 4.04 -20.57
CA ASP A 46 8.72 3.05 -20.32
C ASP A 46 9.72 3.50 -19.25
N ARG A 47 10.08 4.79 -19.23
CA ARG A 47 10.95 5.33 -18.18
C ARG A 47 10.27 5.30 -16.81
N VAL A 48 8.98 5.62 -16.74
CA VAL A 48 8.22 5.59 -15.49
C VAL A 48 8.05 4.15 -14.99
N THR A 49 7.73 3.20 -15.87
CA THR A 49 7.57 1.79 -15.49
C THR A 49 8.91 1.18 -15.07
N LEU A 50 10.01 1.50 -15.75
CA LEU A 50 11.36 1.07 -15.39
C LEU A 50 11.79 1.67 -14.03
N MET A 51 11.46 2.93 -13.77
CA MET A 51 11.74 3.58 -12.48
C MET A 51 10.89 2.99 -11.33
N ALA A 52 9.64 2.59 -11.61
CA ALA A 52 8.76 1.96 -10.64
C ALA A 52 9.16 0.50 -10.32
N THR A 53 9.65 -0.23 -11.31
CA THR A 53 10.07 -1.64 -11.15
C THR A 53 11.46 -1.77 -10.54
N SER A 54 12.40 -0.88 -10.89
CA SER A 54 13.77 -0.88 -10.34
C SER A 54 13.86 -0.52 -8.85
N ARG A 55 12.83 0.08 -8.26
CA ARG A 55 12.78 0.39 -6.81
C ARG A 55 12.39 -0.80 -5.91
N LYS A 56 11.87 -1.90 -6.47
CA LYS A 56 11.33 -3.03 -5.68
C LYS A 56 12.31 -4.10 -5.19
N PRO A 57 13.48 -4.39 -5.81
CA PRO A 57 14.24 -5.58 -5.43
C PRO A 57 15.13 -5.41 -4.18
N GLY A 58 15.43 -4.18 -3.76
CA GLY A 58 16.35 -3.90 -2.64
C GLY A 58 15.67 -3.90 -1.26
N LEU A 59 14.51 -3.27 -1.14
CA LEU A 59 13.79 -3.10 0.14
C LEU A 59 13.24 -4.43 0.67
N LEU A 60 12.69 -5.27 -0.22
CA LEU A 60 12.12 -6.57 0.14
C LEU A 60 13.15 -7.53 0.77
N LYS A 61 14.44 -7.43 0.39
CA LYS A 61 15.49 -8.27 0.99
C LYS A 61 15.82 -7.87 2.43
N SER A 62 15.91 -6.56 2.69
CA SER A 62 16.21 -6.05 4.03
C SER A 62 15.04 -6.23 4.98
N GLU A 63 13.80 -6.02 4.51
CA GLU A 63 12.58 -6.23 5.30
C GLU A 63 12.41 -7.71 5.66
N ASN A 64 12.61 -8.61 4.70
CA ASN A 64 12.58 -10.06 4.98
C ASN A 64 13.68 -10.47 5.95
N PHE A 65 14.88 -9.92 5.84
CA PHE A 65 15.96 -10.21 6.78
C PHE A 65 15.61 -9.75 8.21
N TRP A 66 15.03 -8.55 8.35
CA TRP A 66 14.63 -8.02 9.66
C TRP A 66 13.49 -8.82 10.27
N LEU A 67 12.50 -9.22 9.46
CA LEU A 67 11.38 -10.04 9.89
C LEU A 67 11.86 -11.43 10.33
N ILE A 68 12.69 -12.10 9.52
CA ILE A 68 13.25 -13.42 9.87
C ILE A 68 14.11 -13.33 11.14
N SER A 69 14.94 -12.29 11.25
CA SER A 69 15.78 -12.06 12.42
C SER A 69 14.95 -11.83 13.69
N GLY A 70 13.94 -10.96 13.63
CA GLY A 70 13.06 -10.67 14.76
C GLY A 70 12.25 -11.89 15.21
N VAL A 71 11.67 -12.64 14.27
CA VAL A 71 10.94 -13.89 14.59
C VAL A 71 11.87 -14.94 15.18
N SER A 72 13.07 -15.11 14.63
CA SER A 72 14.07 -16.05 15.14
C SER A 72 14.50 -15.70 16.57
N LEU A 73 14.78 -14.42 16.82
CA LEU A 73 15.16 -13.94 18.16
C LEU A 73 14.03 -14.15 19.17
N PHE A 74 12.79 -13.84 18.80
CA PHE A 74 11.62 -14.05 19.65
C PHE A 74 11.45 -15.52 20.05
N LEU A 75 11.57 -16.45 19.09
CA LEU A 75 11.51 -17.88 19.35
C LEU A 75 12.65 -18.35 20.25
N LEU A 76 13.86 -17.85 20.01
CA LEU A 76 15.04 -18.20 20.81
C LEU A 76 14.90 -17.73 22.26
N THR A 77 14.47 -16.48 22.46
CA THR A 77 14.22 -15.93 23.79
C THR A 77 13.09 -16.69 24.49
N GLY A 78 12.00 -17.01 23.78
CA GLY A 78 10.92 -17.84 24.32
C GLY A 78 11.41 -19.21 24.79
N LEU A 79 12.26 -19.87 23.99
CA LEU A 79 12.86 -21.15 24.34
C LEU A 79 13.75 -21.04 25.59
N ILE A 80 14.61 -20.01 25.66
CA ILE A 80 15.47 -19.77 26.82
C ILE A 80 14.63 -19.54 28.08
N VAL A 81 13.57 -18.73 28.00
CA VAL A 81 12.66 -18.48 29.13
C VAL A 81 12.04 -19.78 29.62
N VAL A 82 11.55 -20.65 28.73
CA VAL A 82 10.97 -21.95 29.11
C VAL A 82 11.99 -22.84 29.82
N VAL A 83 13.22 -22.90 29.30
CA VAL A 83 14.30 -23.71 29.88
C VAL A 83 14.73 -23.18 31.26
N VAL A 84 14.95 -21.87 31.39
CA VAL A 84 15.45 -21.25 32.63
C VAL A 84 14.38 -21.21 33.72
N SER A 85 13.14 -20.90 33.37
CA SER A 85 12.04 -20.85 34.35
C SER A 85 11.60 -22.23 34.83
N GLY A 86 12.10 -23.31 34.22
CA GLY A 86 11.61 -24.67 34.48
C GLY A 86 10.12 -24.81 34.16
N PHE A 87 9.55 -23.87 33.40
CA PHE A 87 8.15 -23.88 33.01
C PHE A 87 7.95 -25.11 32.14
N LYS A 88 7.23 -26.11 32.67
CA LYS A 88 6.74 -27.21 31.85
C LYS A 88 5.53 -26.66 31.11
N PRO A 89 5.63 -26.33 29.80
CA PRO A 89 4.45 -25.95 29.06
C PRO A 89 3.42 -27.07 29.23
N SER A 90 2.37 -26.79 29.98
CA SER A 90 1.23 -27.67 30.07
C SER A 90 0.58 -27.61 28.70
N PHE A 91 0.92 -28.59 27.86
CA PHE A 91 0.20 -28.89 26.64
C PHE A 91 -1.25 -29.33 26.93
N GLY A 92 -1.81 -29.11 28.14
CA GLY A 92 -3.20 -29.43 28.46
C GLY A 92 -4.20 -28.80 27.48
N VAL A 93 -3.92 -27.58 27.01
CA VAL A 93 -4.69 -26.91 25.94
C VAL A 93 -4.48 -27.61 24.60
N LEU A 94 -3.27 -28.09 24.31
CA LEU A 94 -2.97 -28.84 23.09
C LEU A 94 -3.46 -30.31 23.15
N ARG A 95 -3.68 -30.88 24.33
CA ARG A 95 -4.36 -32.17 24.56
C ARG A 95 -5.85 -32.07 24.19
N PHE A 96 -6.47 -30.92 24.45
CA PHE A 96 -7.82 -30.61 23.98
C PHE A 96 -7.89 -30.53 22.44
N LEU A 97 -6.83 -30.01 21.79
CA LEU A 97 -6.68 -30.04 20.34
C LEU A 97 -6.33 -31.43 19.78
N GLN A 98 -5.59 -32.25 20.52
CA GLN A 98 -5.20 -33.61 20.11
C GLN A 98 -6.39 -34.56 20.03
N HIS A 99 -7.41 -34.36 20.87
CA HIS A 99 -8.67 -35.10 20.81
C HIS A 99 -9.62 -34.60 19.70
N ASN A 100 -9.45 -33.36 19.24
CA ASN A 100 -10.25 -32.73 18.20
C ASN A 100 -9.48 -32.63 16.88
N THR A 101 -9.07 -33.79 16.35
CA THR A 101 -8.41 -33.90 15.04
C THR A 101 -9.21 -33.21 13.91
N GLY A 102 -10.54 -33.18 14.03
CA GLY A 102 -11.42 -32.46 13.11
C GLY A 102 -11.19 -30.95 13.05
N LEU A 103 -10.76 -30.32 14.14
CA LEU A 103 -10.48 -28.88 14.18
C LEU A 103 -9.22 -28.54 13.38
N PHE A 104 -8.20 -29.41 13.43
CA PHE A 104 -6.99 -29.27 12.61
C PHE A 104 -7.27 -29.49 11.13
N LEU A 105 -8.06 -30.52 10.79
CA LEU A 105 -8.50 -30.75 9.42
C LEU A 105 -9.33 -29.58 8.89
N PHE A 106 -10.22 -29.02 9.72
CA PHE A 106 -11.01 -27.85 9.36
C PHE A 106 -10.14 -26.61 9.15
N ALA A 107 -9.22 -26.32 10.08
CA ALA A 107 -8.30 -25.19 9.95
C ALA A 107 -7.41 -25.33 8.70
N GLY A 108 -6.87 -26.53 8.45
CA GLY A 108 -6.09 -26.83 7.25
C GLY A 108 -6.91 -26.66 5.97
N ALA A 109 -8.13 -27.19 5.93
CA ALA A 109 -9.05 -27.04 4.80
C ALA A 109 -9.43 -25.58 4.54
N LEU A 110 -9.61 -24.78 5.59
CA LEU A 110 -9.96 -23.36 5.49
C LEU A 110 -8.79 -22.55 4.93
N ILE A 111 -7.57 -22.81 5.39
CA ILE A 111 -6.35 -22.19 4.85
C ILE A 111 -6.15 -22.59 3.38
N LEU A 112 -6.32 -23.88 3.04
CA LEU A 112 -6.25 -24.38 1.67
C LEU A 112 -7.32 -23.76 0.76
N SER A 113 -8.54 -23.58 1.27
CA SER A 113 -9.64 -22.94 0.55
C SER A 113 -9.35 -21.46 0.28
N GLY A 114 -8.80 -20.74 1.25
CA GLY A 114 -8.35 -19.35 1.08
C GLY A 114 -7.27 -19.23 0.02
N LEU A 115 -6.22 -20.06 0.09
CA LEU A 115 -5.15 -20.12 -0.92
C LEU A 115 -5.68 -20.46 -2.31
N PHE A 116 -6.69 -21.33 -2.40
CA PHE A 116 -7.32 -21.68 -3.66
C PHE A 116 -8.18 -20.54 -4.21
N ALA A 117 -8.91 -19.82 -3.35
CA ALA A 117 -9.69 -18.65 -3.72
C ALA A 117 -8.79 -17.51 -4.23
N GLU A 118 -7.67 -17.25 -3.56
CA GLU A 118 -6.65 -16.30 -4.02
C GLU A 118 -6.12 -16.67 -5.41
N ARG A 119 -5.74 -17.94 -5.62
CA ARG A 119 -5.29 -18.42 -6.93
C ARG A 119 -6.36 -18.29 -8.01
N LYS A 120 -7.63 -18.53 -7.67
CA LYS A 120 -8.75 -18.40 -8.61
C LYS A 120 -9.04 -16.94 -8.94
N LEU A 121 -8.96 -16.03 -7.98
CA LEU A 121 -9.12 -14.59 -8.20
C LEU A 121 -7.99 -14.02 -9.06
N LEU A 122 -6.73 -14.34 -8.74
CA LEU A 122 -5.57 -13.85 -9.50
C LEU A 122 -5.58 -14.33 -10.96
N ARG A 123 -6.15 -15.52 -11.22
CA ARG A 123 -6.32 -16.04 -12.59
C ARG A 123 -7.44 -15.34 -13.38
N SER A 124 -8.37 -14.67 -12.69
CA SER A 124 -9.47 -13.92 -13.32
C SER A 124 -9.09 -12.49 -13.68
N THR A 125 -8.10 -11.90 -13.02
CA THR A 125 -7.66 -10.50 -13.25
C THR A 125 -6.46 -10.37 -14.19
N HIS A 126 -5.84 -11.46 -14.61
CA HIS A 126 -4.87 -11.49 -15.70
C HIS A 126 -5.31 -12.48 -16.80
N PRO A 127 -6.13 -12.04 -17.77
CA PRO A 127 -6.12 -12.68 -19.06
C PRO A 127 -4.74 -12.41 -19.66
N THR A 128 -3.94 -13.47 -19.79
CA THR A 128 -2.76 -13.49 -20.64
C THR A 128 -3.14 -13.00 -22.03
N VAL A 129 -2.62 -11.82 -22.39
CA VAL A 129 -2.27 -11.47 -23.76
C VAL A 129 -0.78 -11.76 -23.90
#